data_AF-A0A7X8N3P5-F1
#
_entry.id   AF-A0A7X8N3P5-F1
#
_cell.length_a   1.000
_cell.length_b   1.000
_cell.length_c   1.000
_cell.angle_alpha   90.00
_cell.angle_beta   90.00
_cell.angle_gamma   90.00
#
_symmetry.space_group_name_H-M   'P 1'
#
loop_
_entity.id
_entity.type
_entity.pdbx_description
1 polymer ?
#
loop_
_entity_poly.entity_id
_entity_poly.type
_entity_poly.pdbx_seq_one_letter_code
_entity_poly.pdbx_strand_id
1 'polypeptide(L)'
;MKHWLKVLLVLTLVLSGLTLSNVVQAAGGEDEEESINEKFGLPIVVYGGTLNEDQKQEVREYLNVKNPEMVEEITVTGEDLVTYIEGEDRNARMFSSAKITRKEKGEGLVINRATPENITQVTDDMYANALLTAGIEDAEVIVASPVKVSGHSALVGIYKAYEVSGETLNKDRMEVANEELSIATKLAEEEGMDSEKVSELLTEIKKQIAEQNPATREDVEQIVEEQLAKLNIELSEEDRQLLIDLFEKMRELNINFDNVKNQLEQISTDIKNKIDEVVGNEGFWQGVQDFFRNLFQSIADLFK
;
A
#
# COMPACT_ATOMS: atom_id res chain seq x y z
N MET A 1 -59.90 46.26 27.41
CA MET A 1 -59.88 47.54 26.64
C MET A 1 -58.43 47.92 26.46
N LYS A 2 -57.84 47.66 25.28
CA LYS A 2 -57.71 48.66 24.20
C LYS A 2 -56.97 49.90 24.72
N HIS A 3 -55.71 50.08 24.29
CA HIS A 3 -55.31 51.16 23.37
C HIS A 3 -54.94 52.45 24.14
N TRP A 4 -53.80 53.13 24.00
CA TRP A 4 -52.95 53.49 22.86
C TRP A 4 -51.52 53.74 23.39
N LEU A 5 -50.42 53.28 22.77
CA LEU A 5 -49.89 53.61 21.45
C LEU A 5 -49.36 55.05 21.37
N LYS A 6 -48.03 55.16 21.12
CA LYS A 6 -47.29 56.32 20.56
C LYS A 6 -47.05 57.46 21.58
N VAL A 7 -45.89 58.12 21.70
CA VAL A 7 -44.80 58.37 20.75
C VAL A 7 -43.72 59.22 21.47
N LEU A 8 -42.46 59.15 21.00
CA LEU A 8 -41.33 60.08 21.27
C LEU A 8 -40.78 60.05 22.73
N LEU A 9 -39.49 60.05 23.06
CA LEU A 9 -38.26 60.61 22.47
C LEU A 9 -37.12 59.82 23.15
N VAL A 10 -36.25 59.08 22.45
CA VAL A 10 -35.01 59.60 21.84
C VAL A 10 -34.13 60.33 22.87
N LEU A 11 -33.03 59.69 23.31
CA LEU A 11 -31.63 60.10 23.12
C LEU A 11 -30.71 59.41 24.17
N THR A 12 -29.58 58.89 23.68
CA THR A 12 -28.31 58.67 24.41
C THR A 12 -28.26 57.67 25.56
N LEU A 13 -27.96 56.40 25.23
CA LEU A 13 -26.83 55.70 25.86
C LEU A 13 -26.18 54.75 24.85
N VAL A 14 -25.36 55.34 23.99
CA VAL A 14 -24.41 54.66 23.10
C VAL A 14 -23.08 54.65 23.83
N LEU A 15 -22.64 53.50 24.35
CA LEU A 15 -21.23 53.02 24.40
C LEU A 15 -21.13 51.74 25.25
N SER A 16 -21.38 50.57 24.63
CA SER A 16 -20.74 49.28 24.99
C SER A 16 -21.40 48.17 24.17
N GLY A 17 -20.83 47.83 23.02
CA GLY A 17 -21.34 46.71 22.21
C GLY A 17 -21.02 46.81 20.74
N LEU A 18 -19.73 46.85 20.40
CA LEU A 18 -19.23 46.58 19.05
C LEU A 18 -17.92 45.80 19.19
N THR A 19 -18.01 44.50 19.46
CA THR A 19 -16.94 43.57 19.10
C THR A 19 -17.13 43.26 17.62
N LEU A 20 -16.34 43.92 16.78
CA LEU A 20 -16.22 43.60 15.36
C LEU A 20 -15.79 42.14 15.23
N SER A 21 -16.67 41.32 14.66
CA SER A 21 -16.33 40.00 14.16
C SER A 21 -15.40 40.16 12.97
N ASN A 22 -14.09 40.10 13.20
CA ASN A 22 -13.14 39.83 12.13
C ASN A 22 -13.34 38.37 11.72
N VAL A 23 -14.05 38.16 10.62
CA VAL A 23 -13.94 36.91 9.85
C VAL A 23 -12.56 36.93 9.21
N VAL A 24 -11.57 36.42 9.93
CA VAL A 24 -10.29 36.04 9.33
C VAL A 24 -10.55 34.71 8.63
N GLN A 25 -10.61 34.74 7.31
CA GLN A 25 -10.37 33.55 6.49
C GLN A 25 -8.93 33.12 6.78
N ALA A 26 -8.77 32.15 7.68
CA ALA A 26 -7.55 31.39 7.77
C ALA A 26 -7.56 30.41 6.60
N ALA A 27 -6.75 30.70 5.58
CA ALA A 27 -6.24 29.67 4.71
C ALA A 27 -5.33 28.79 5.57
N GLY A 28 -5.89 27.71 6.11
CA GLY A 28 -5.15 26.73 6.91
C GLY A 28 -4.25 25.92 5.98
N GLY A 29 -2.98 26.34 5.87
CA GLY A 29 -1.90 25.37 5.74
C GLY A 29 -1.70 24.77 7.12
N GLU A 30 -2.09 23.51 7.30
CA GLU A 30 -1.93 22.78 8.54
C GLU A 30 -0.47 22.35 8.67
N ASP A 31 0.32 23.15 9.40
CA ASP A 31 1.43 22.62 10.18
C ASP A 31 0.82 21.91 11.40
N GLU A 32 0.36 20.67 11.22
CA GLU A 32 0.16 19.77 12.34
C GLU A 32 1.54 19.57 13.01
N GLU A 33 1.66 19.94 14.29
CA GLU A 33 2.83 19.58 15.07
C GLU A 33 2.93 18.06 15.09
N GLU A 34 4.00 17.50 14.50
CA GLU A 34 4.26 16.05 14.56
C GLU A 34 4.36 15.66 16.05
N SER A 35 3.34 14.97 16.56
CA SER A 35 3.34 14.46 17.94
C SER A 35 3.98 13.08 17.96
N ILE A 36 4.92 12.84 18.88
CA ILE A 36 5.54 11.52 19.06
C ILE A 36 4.50 10.54 19.59
N ASN A 37 4.31 9.42 18.90
CA ASN A 37 3.53 8.31 19.42
C ASN A 37 4.37 7.53 20.45
N GLU A 38 4.15 7.77 21.75
CA GLU A 38 4.91 7.11 22.82
C GLU A 38 4.79 5.57 22.82
N LYS A 39 3.76 5.00 22.18
CA LYS A 39 3.56 3.55 22.09
C LYS A 39 4.45 2.90 21.03
N PHE A 40 4.59 3.53 19.87
CA PHE A 40 5.31 2.96 18.72
C PHE A 40 6.68 3.59 18.45
N GLY A 41 6.97 4.71 19.11
CA GLY A 41 8.20 5.47 18.93
C GLY A 41 8.13 6.47 17.78
N LEU A 42 9.30 6.90 17.31
CA LEU A 42 9.43 7.78 16.16
C LEU A 42 9.19 6.98 14.86
N PRO A 43 8.63 7.60 13.81
CA PRO A 43 8.70 7.06 12.45
C PRO A 43 10.16 6.80 12.04
N ILE A 44 10.37 5.80 11.19
CA ILE A 44 11.70 5.42 10.72
C ILE A 44 11.86 5.84 9.27
N VAL A 45 12.87 6.65 8.99
CA VAL A 45 13.27 7.05 7.64
C VAL A 45 14.48 6.21 7.22
N VAL A 46 14.31 5.49 6.12
CA VAL A 46 15.33 4.62 5.53
C VAL A 46 15.82 5.27 4.25
N TYR A 47 17.04 5.78 4.28
CA TYR A 47 17.70 6.34 3.10
C TYR A 47 18.37 5.25 2.27
N GLY A 48 18.23 5.33 0.95
CA GLY A 48 19.06 4.54 0.03
C GLY A 48 20.55 4.86 0.21
N GLY A 49 21.38 3.83 0.41
CA GLY A 49 22.81 3.98 0.67
C GLY A 49 23.63 4.50 -0.50
N THR A 50 23.03 4.62 -1.70
CA THR A 50 23.68 5.21 -2.88
C THR A 50 23.45 6.73 -2.96
N LEU A 51 22.56 7.28 -2.14
CA LEU A 51 22.24 8.70 -2.15
C LEU A 51 23.44 9.54 -1.71
N ASN A 52 23.72 10.61 -2.44
CA ASN A 52 24.59 11.67 -1.97
C ASN A 52 23.85 12.60 -0.99
N GLU A 53 24.56 13.52 -0.35
CA GLU A 53 23.98 14.39 0.68
C GLU A 53 22.87 15.31 0.14
N ASP A 54 23.02 15.85 -1.08
CA ASP A 54 21.99 16.69 -1.70
C ASP A 54 20.72 15.86 -1.99
N GLN A 55 20.88 14.63 -2.47
CA GLN A 55 19.79 13.70 -2.72
C GLN A 55 19.09 13.23 -1.44
N LYS A 56 19.84 13.08 -0.33
CA LYS A 56 19.23 12.78 0.98
C LYS A 56 18.33 13.92 1.45
N GLN A 57 18.77 15.17 1.25
CA GLN A 57 17.96 16.34 1.58
C GLN A 57 16.68 16.40 0.74
N GLU A 58 16.78 16.12 -0.57
CA GLU A 58 15.63 16.03 -1.48
C GLU A 58 14.62 14.95 -1.03
N VAL A 59 15.13 13.75 -0.72
CA VAL A 59 14.32 12.64 -0.19
C VAL A 59 13.65 13.01 1.13
N ARG A 60 14.34 13.72 2.02
CA ARG A 60 13.77 14.17 3.30
C ARG A 60 12.53 15.03 3.08
N GLU A 61 12.57 15.91 2.08
CA GLU A 61 11.45 16.75 1.69
C GLU A 61 10.31 15.90 1.09
N TYR A 62 10.61 14.98 0.17
CA TYR A 62 9.61 14.06 -0.39
C TYR A 62 8.92 13.19 0.65
N LEU A 63 9.65 12.77 1.69
CA LEU A 63 9.12 11.97 2.80
C LEU A 63 8.42 12.82 3.87
N ASN A 64 8.23 14.13 3.64
CA ASN A 64 7.61 15.07 4.58
C ASN A 64 8.26 15.03 5.97
N VAL A 65 9.59 15.00 6.05
CA VAL A 65 10.33 15.03 7.31
C VAL A 65 10.71 16.47 7.61
N LYS A 66 9.89 17.16 8.40
CA LYS A 66 10.10 18.57 8.74
C LYS A 66 11.17 18.75 9.81
N ASN A 67 11.19 17.87 10.82
CA ASN A 67 12.16 17.88 11.90
C ASN A 67 12.92 16.53 11.97
N PRO A 68 14.24 16.50 11.71
CA PRO A 68 15.02 15.27 11.81
C PRO A 68 15.06 14.65 13.21
N GLU A 69 14.79 15.41 14.28
CA GLU A 69 14.70 14.88 15.65
C GLU A 69 13.41 14.09 15.90
N MET A 70 12.44 14.19 14.99
CA MET A 70 11.13 13.52 15.06
C MET A 70 11.09 12.21 14.27
N VAL A 71 12.23 11.75 13.76
CA VAL A 71 12.37 10.48 13.04
C VAL A 71 13.64 9.77 13.47
N GLU A 72 13.63 8.44 13.39
CA GLU A 72 14.87 7.66 13.41
C GLU A 72 15.38 7.51 11.97
N GLU A 73 16.65 7.81 11.73
CA GLU A 73 17.24 7.73 10.40
C GLU A 73 18.18 6.54 10.29
N ILE A 74 17.92 5.68 9.30
CA ILE A 74 18.79 4.54 8.96
C ILE A 74 19.12 4.55 7.47
N THR A 75 20.05 3.68 7.07
CA THR A 75 20.47 3.55 5.66
C THR A 75 20.38 2.10 5.21
N VAL A 76 19.87 1.87 4.00
CA VAL A 76 19.82 0.54 3.36
C VAL A 76 20.86 0.43 2.24
N THR A 77 21.59 -0.67 2.21
CA THR A 77 22.71 -0.92 1.30
C THR A 77 22.52 -2.24 0.55
N GLY A 78 23.34 -2.51 -0.47
CA GLY A 78 23.33 -3.81 -1.14
C GLY A 78 23.75 -4.97 -0.22
N GLU A 79 24.44 -4.71 0.89
CA GLU A 79 24.71 -5.74 1.91
C GLU A 79 23.44 -6.14 2.67
N ASP A 80 22.53 -5.19 2.87
CA ASP A 80 21.22 -5.46 3.48
C ASP A 80 20.35 -6.27 2.51
N LEU A 81 20.42 -5.97 1.20
CA LEU A 81 19.72 -6.75 0.15
C LEU A 81 20.06 -8.24 0.24
N VAL A 82 21.35 -8.60 0.24
CA VAL A 82 21.78 -10.01 0.34
C VAL A 82 21.56 -10.64 1.71
N THR A 83 21.31 -9.82 2.73
CA THR A 83 20.93 -10.30 4.06
C THR A 83 19.48 -10.78 4.07
N TYR A 84 18.59 -10.07 3.38
CA TYR A 84 17.15 -10.36 3.34
C TYR A 84 16.73 -11.27 2.20
N ILE A 85 17.51 -11.32 1.11
CA ILE A 85 17.17 -12.04 -0.12
C ILE A 85 18.40 -12.81 -0.59
N GLU A 86 18.29 -14.13 -0.67
CA GLU A 86 19.41 -14.96 -1.10
C GLU A 86 19.66 -14.82 -2.62
N GLY A 87 20.93 -14.80 -3.03
CA GLY A 87 21.31 -14.78 -4.44
C GLY A 87 21.35 -13.39 -5.10
N GLU A 88 20.95 -12.33 -4.38
CA GLU A 88 20.99 -10.95 -4.88
C GLU A 88 22.40 -10.35 -4.99
N ASP A 89 22.54 -9.26 -5.74
CA ASP A 89 23.83 -8.59 -5.93
C ASP A 89 24.13 -7.60 -4.79
N ARG A 90 25.15 -7.91 -3.98
CA ARG A 90 25.66 -7.01 -2.92
C ARG A 90 26.09 -5.63 -3.39
N ASN A 91 26.35 -5.46 -4.69
CA ASN A 91 26.73 -4.19 -5.30
C ASN A 91 25.52 -3.40 -5.84
N ALA A 92 24.30 -3.90 -5.61
CA ALA A 92 23.09 -3.23 -6.04
C ALA A 92 23.00 -1.81 -5.47
N ARG A 93 22.59 -0.88 -6.33
CA ARG A 93 22.56 0.55 -6.03
C ARG A 93 21.22 0.94 -5.40
N MET A 94 21.18 0.96 -4.07
CA MET A 94 20.00 1.34 -3.29
C MET A 94 19.76 2.86 -3.35
N PHE A 95 18.79 3.31 -4.15
CA PHE A 95 18.39 4.72 -4.27
C PHE A 95 17.01 5.02 -3.70
N SER A 96 16.08 4.06 -3.74
CA SER A 96 14.77 4.26 -3.15
C SER A 96 14.91 4.39 -1.63
N SER A 97 14.06 5.23 -1.06
CA SER A 97 13.98 5.49 0.37
C SER A 97 12.55 5.37 0.82
N ALA A 98 12.33 5.14 2.11
CA ALA A 98 11.00 5.01 2.68
C ALA A 98 10.91 5.67 4.05
N LYS A 99 9.75 6.24 4.38
CA LYS A 99 9.37 6.60 5.75
C LYS A 99 8.28 5.63 6.21
N ILE A 100 8.51 4.97 7.34
CA ILE A 100 7.59 3.99 7.92
C ILE A 100 7.04 4.56 9.22
N THR A 101 5.72 4.66 9.31
CA THR A 101 5.00 5.06 10.51
C THR A 101 4.07 3.91 10.92
N ARG A 102 4.31 3.32 12.10
CA ARG A 102 3.43 2.27 12.64
C ARG A 102 2.07 2.85 13.00
N LYS A 103 1.02 2.07 12.75
CA LYS A 103 -0.37 2.37 13.08
C LYS A 103 -0.90 1.44 14.16
N GLU A 104 -2.08 1.79 14.67
CA GLU A 104 -2.80 0.91 15.58
C GLU A 104 -3.28 -0.36 14.88
N LYS A 105 -3.43 -1.44 15.67
CA LYS A 105 -3.83 -2.74 15.11
C LYS A 105 -5.17 -2.64 14.40
N GLY A 106 -5.23 -3.09 13.15
CA GLY A 106 -6.42 -3.09 12.31
C GLY A 106 -6.65 -1.80 11.53
N GLU A 107 -5.75 -0.81 11.60
CA GLU A 107 -5.82 0.39 10.76
C GLU A 107 -5.38 0.16 9.31
N GLY A 108 -4.75 -0.98 9.02
CA GLY A 108 -4.38 -1.36 7.66
C GLY A 108 -3.03 -0.83 7.22
N LEU A 109 -2.58 -1.35 6.08
CA LEU A 109 -1.34 -0.95 5.43
C LEU A 109 -1.65 0.07 4.33
N VAL A 110 -1.04 1.24 4.40
CA VAL A 110 -1.19 2.32 3.41
C VAL A 110 0.16 2.64 2.81
N ILE A 111 0.26 2.54 1.49
CA ILE A 111 1.46 2.88 0.74
C ILE A 111 1.21 4.13 -0.09
N ASN A 112 2.15 5.06 -0.08
CA ASN A 112 2.12 6.25 -0.92
C ASN A 112 3.49 6.50 -1.56
N ARG A 113 3.56 6.51 -2.89
CA ARG A 113 4.76 6.97 -3.59
C ARG A 113 4.74 8.49 -3.70
N ALA A 114 5.64 9.16 -2.97
CA ALA A 114 5.79 10.61 -3.03
C ALA A 114 6.37 11.11 -4.36
N THR A 115 7.13 10.26 -5.06
CA THR A 115 7.74 10.55 -6.37
C THR A 115 7.37 9.45 -7.38
N PRO A 116 6.09 9.30 -7.76
CA PRO A 116 5.64 8.20 -8.62
C PRO A 116 6.34 8.20 -9.99
N GLU A 117 6.75 9.37 -10.50
CA GLU A 117 7.49 9.52 -11.76
C GLU A 117 8.93 8.98 -11.71
N ASN A 118 9.49 8.83 -10.51
CA ASN A 118 10.83 8.29 -10.28
C ASN A 118 10.81 6.81 -9.87
N ILE A 119 9.66 6.26 -9.51
CA ILE A 119 9.49 4.84 -9.17
C ILE A 119 8.73 4.18 -10.32
N THR A 120 9.48 3.63 -11.27
CA THR A 120 8.95 3.35 -12.62
C THR A 120 8.30 1.99 -12.79
N GLN A 121 8.51 1.05 -11.86
CA GLN A 121 8.02 -0.33 -11.99
C GLN A 121 7.05 -0.71 -10.86
N VAL A 122 7.45 -0.45 -9.62
CA VAL A 122 6.67 -0.87 -8.46
C VAL A 122 5.57 0.14 -8.14
N THR A 123 4.32 -0.31 -8.12
CA THR A 123 3.15 0.50 -7.72
C THR A 123 2.85 0.39 -6.23
N ASP A 124 1.98 1.27 -5.73
CA ASP A 124 1.56 1.29 -4.32
C ASP A 124 0.91 -0.05 -3.91
N ASP A 125 0.09 -0.61 -4.79
CA ASP A 125 -0.64 -1.87 -4.54
C ASP A 125 0.28 -3.09 -4.58
N MET A 126 1.34 -3.06 -5.40
CA MET A 126 2.38 -4.09 -5.41
C MET A 126 3.21 -4.06 -4.12
N TYR A 127 3.59 -2.88 -3.63
CA TYR A 127 4.24 -2.77 -2.32
C TYR A 127 3.34 -3.29 -1.20
N ALA A 128 2.06 -2.89 -1.19
CA ALA A 128 1.13 -3.31 -0.16
C ALA A 128 1.01 -4.85 -0.13
N ASN A 129 0.85 -5.47 -1.29
CA ASN A 129 0.79 -6.92 -1.42
C ASN A 129 2.05 -7.63 -0.91
N ALA A 130 3.24 -7.17 -1.33
CA ALA A 130 4.51 -7.76 -0.90
C ALA A 130 4.73 -7.61 0.61
N LEU A 131 4.44 -6.45 1.18
CA LEU A 131 4.60 -6.20 2.62
C LEU A 131 3.67 -7.07 3.46
N LEU A 132 2.42 -7.27 3.04
CA LEU A 132 1.51 -8.23 3.69
C LEU A 132 2.08 -9.65 3.66
N THR A 133 2.66 -10.07 2.52
CA THR A 133 3.33 -11.36 2.40
C THR A 133 4.49 -11.48 3.38
N ALA A 134 5.29 -10.43 3.56
CA ALA A 134 6.38 -10.36 4.54
C ALA A 134 5.89 -10.34 6.01
N GLY A 135 4.60 -10.07 6.23
CA GLY A 135 3.99 -10.00 7.57
C GLY A 135 3.99 -8.61 8.18
N ILE A 136 4.17 -7.58 7.34
CA ILE A 136 4.08 -6.19 7.73
C ILE A 136 2.64 -5.74 7.54
N GLU A 137 2.01 -5.38 8.65
CA GLU A 137 0.62 -4.96 8.75
C GLU A 137 0.57 -3.61 9.48
N ASP A 138 -0.54 -2.88 9.34
CA ASP A 138 -0.85 -1.71 10.18
C ASP A 138 0.27 -0.64 10.18
N ALA A 139 0.59 -0.12 9.01
CA ALA A 139 1.58 0.93 8.84
C ALA A 139 1.22 1.90 7.72
N GLU A 140 1.74 3.12 7.81
CA GLU A 140 1.85 4.03 6.66
C GLU A 140 3.29 4.01 6.17
N VAL A 141 3.45 3.82 4.87
CA VAL A 141 4.75 3.83 4.20
C VAL A 141 4.72 4.86 3.09
N ILE A 142 5.59 5.86 3.19
CA ILE A 142 5.84 6.81 2.11
C ILE A 142 7.12 6.40 1.41
N VAL A 143 7.08 6.17 0.10
CA VAL A 143 8.25 5.77 -0.70
C VAL A 143 8.66 6.90 -1.64
N ALA A 144 9.96 7.18 -1.71
CA ALA A 144 10.50 8.22 -2.57
C ALA A 144 11.82 7.80 -3.22
N SER A 145 12.11 8.39 -4.38
CA SER A 145 13.44 8.35 -4.99
C SER A 145 13.73 9.66 -5.72
N PRO A 146 14.94 10.22 -5.60
CA PRO A 146 15.32 11.45 -6.30
C PRO A 146 15.75 11.19 -7.76
N VAL A 147 15.82 9.92 -8.17
CA VAL A 147 16.19 9.51 -9.53
C VAL A 147 15.29 8.37 -9.98
N LYS A 148 15.18 8.16 -11.30
CA LYS A 148 14.40 7.06 -11.86
C LYS A 148 14.98 5.69 -11.49
N VAL A 149 14.19 4.85 -10.82
CA VAL A 149 14.52 3.50 -10.39
C VAL A 149 13.30 2.58 -10.46
N SER A 150 13.53 1.27 -10.37
CA SER A 150 12.45 0.28 -10.36
C SER A 150 11.54 0.43 -9.13
N GLY A 151 12.13 0.67 -7.97
CA GLY A 151 11.43 0.77 -6.68
C GLY A 151 11.92 -0.25 -5.65
N HIS A 152 12.34 -1.44 -6.08
CA HIS A 152 12.65 -2.61 -5.23
C HIS A 152 13.51 -2.32 -3.99
N SER A 153 14.50 -1.41 -4.05
CA SER A 153 15.33 -1.07 -2.87
C SER A 153 14.54 -0.50 -1.69
N ALA A 154 13.34 0.04 -1.91
CA ALA A 154 12.47 0.51 -0.83
C ALA A 154 11.97 -0.64 0.02
N LEU A 155 11.60 -1.77 -0.60
CA LEU A 155 11.08 -2.96 0.10
C LEU A 155 12.12 -3.50 1.09
N VAL A 156 13.38 -3.60 0.64
CA VAL A 156 14.54 -3.97 1.47
C VAL A 156 14.73 -3.00 2.64
N GLY A 157 14.60 -1.70 2.37
CA GLY A 157 14.70 -0.67 3.40
C GLY A 157 13.63 -0.83 4.48
N ILE A 158 12.40 -1.16 4.09
CA ILE A 158 11.30 -1.38 5.02
C ILE A 158 11.58 -2.59 5.93
N TYR A 159 12.12 -3.69 5.40
CA TYR A 159 12.52 -4.83 6.24
C TYR A 159 13.56 -4.45 7.29
N LYS A 160 14.56 -3.67 6.88
CA LYS A 160 15.58 -3.16 7.80
C LYS A 160 14.97 -2.30 8.91
N ALA A 161 14.01 -1.44 8.58
CA ALA A 161 13.31 -0.62 9.58
C ALA A 161 12.58 -1.46 10.64
N TYR A 162 11.95 -2.55 10.23
CA TYR A 162 11.27 -3.46 11.16
C TYR A 162 12.26 -4.21 12.06
N GLU A 163 13.40 -4.64 11.53
CA GLU A 163 14.43 -5.29 12.35
C GLU A 163 15.06 -4.36 13.37
N VAL A 164 15.44 -3.13 12.99
CA VAL A 164 16.07 -2.17 13.93
C VAL A 164 15.12 -1.75 15.04
N SER A 165 13.81 -1.74 14.75
CA SER A 165 12.77 -1.42 15.72
C SER A 165 12.39 -2.59 16.63
N GLY A 166 13.11 -3.72 16.53
CA GLY A 166 13.01 -4.88 17.41
C GLY A 166 11.99 -5.93 16.97
N GLU A 167 11.37 -5.78 15.79
CA GLU A 167 10.53 -6.82 15.21
C GLU A 167 11.39 -7.84 14.45
N THR A 168 11.08 -9.12 14.59
CA THR A 168 11.75 -10.18 13.82
C THR A 168 10.83 -10.62 12.69
N LEU A 169 11.16 -10.23 11.47
CA LEU A 169 10.49 -10.73 10.28
C LEU A 169 11.00 -12.13 9.93
N ASN A 170 10.11 -12.96 9.39
CA ASN A 170 10.51 -14.28 8.91
C ASN A 170 11.26 -14.12 7.57
N LYS A 171 12.51 -14.59 7.50
CA LYS A 171 13.36 -14.44 6.32
C LYS A 171 12.75 -15.07 5.07
N ASP A 172 12.19 -16.27 5.19
CA ASP A 172 11.57 -16.97 4.06
C ASP A 172 10.34 -16.19 3.55
N ARG A 173 9.57 -15.56 4.44
CA ARG A 173 8.47 -14.65 4.05
C ARG A 173 8.97 -13.40 3.35
N MET A 174 10.09 -12.82 3.80
CA MET A 174 10.71 -11.68 3.13
C MET A 174 11.18 -12.07 1.72
N GLU A 175 11.82 -13.21 1.56
CA GLU A 175 12.25 -13.72 0.24
C GLU A 175 11.05 -13.90 -0.70
N VAL A 176 10.00 -14.60 -0.25
CA VAL A 176 8.77 -14.80 -1.05
C VAL A 176 8.06 -13.48 -1.38
N ALA A 177 8.08 -12.50 -0.47
CA ALA A 177 7.54 -11.17 -0.74
C ALA A 177 8.32 -10.40 -1.82
N ASN A 178 9.65 -10.58 -1.89
CA ASN A 178 10.45 -10.00 -2.97
C ASN A 178 10.24 -10.72 -4.30
N GLU A 179 10.11 -12.05 -4.28
CA GLU A 179 9.75 -12.83 -5.47
C GLU A 179 8.39 -12.38 -6.00
N GLU A 180 7.40 -12.19 -5.12
CA GLU A 180 6.10 -11.66 -5.48
C GLU A 180 6.22 -10.31 -6.18
N LEU A 181 6.95 -9.36 -5.57
CA LEU A 181 7.15 -8.04 -6.16
C LEU A 181 7.81 -8.12 -7.53
N SER A 182 8.83 -8.98 -7.67
CA SER A 182 9.56 -9.18 -8.92
C SER A 182 8.66 -9.77 -10.00
N ILE A 183 7.87 -10.79 -9.69
CA ILE A 183 6.89 -11.38 -10.62
C ILE A 183 5.83 -10.34 -10.98
N ALA A 184 5.33 -9.55 -10.03
CA ALA A 184 4.35 -8.52 -10.31
C ALA A 184 4.88 -7.48 -11.33
N THR A 185 6.11 -7.00 -11.12
CA THR A 185 6.73 -6.06 -12.07
C THR A 185 7.02 -6.71 -13.42
N LYS A 186 7.44 -7.98 -13.45
CA LYS A 186 7.65 -8.74 -14.68
C LYS A 186 6.36 -8.85 -15.51
N LEU A 187 5.25 -9.24 -14.87
CA LEU A 187 3.95 -9.33 -15.54
C LEU A 187 3.46 -7.98 -16.07
N ALA A 188 3.74 -6.90 -15.34
CA ALA A 188 3.39 -5.55 -15.79
C ALA A 188 4.25 -5.08 -17.00
N GLU A 189 5.56 -5.36 -16.98
CA GLU A 189 6.48 -4.87 -18.01
C GLU A 189 6.57 -5.77 -19.25
N GLU A 190 6.78 -7.08 -19.06
CA GLU A 190 7.08 -8.02 -20.15
C GLU A 190 5.81 -8.48 -20.86
N GLU A 191 4.77 -8.84 -20.09
CA GLU A 191 3.47 -9.23 -20.64
C GLU A 191 2.60 -8.00 -20.99
N GLY A 192 3.09 -6.78 -20.68
CA GLY A 192 2.39 -5.53 -20.93
C GLY A 192 1.06 -5.42 -20.19
N MET A 193 0.92 -6.15 -19.07
CA MET A 193 -0.30 -6.16 -18.29
C MET A 193 -0.44 -4.85 -17.52
N ASP A 194 -1.68 -4.37 -17.45
CA ASP A 194 -2.03 -3.26 -16.58
C ASP A 194 -1.67 -3.58 -15.12
N SER A 195 -0.99 -2.66 -14.43
CA SER A 195 -0.40 -2.92 -13.10
C SER A 195 -1.46 -3.14 -12.02
N GLU A 196 -2.60 -2.46 -12.16
CA GLU A 196 -3.78 -2.65 -11.33
C GLU A 196 -4.34 -4.05 -11.54
N LYS A 197 -4.38 -4.54 -12.79
CA LYS A 197 -4.81 -5.93 -13.09
C LYS A 197 -3.87 -6.98 -12.52
N VAL A 198 -2.54 -6.77 -12.57
CA VAL A 198 -1.57 -7.67 -11.93
C VAL A 198 -1.79 -7.71 -10.41
N SER A 199 -1.96 -6.54 -9.80
CA SER A 199 -2.20 -6.44 -8.36
C SER A 199 -3.53 -7.08 -7.96
N GLU A 200 -4.57 -6.94 -8.79
CA GLU A 200 -5.86 -7.62 -8.60
C GLU A 200 -5.68 -9.14 -8.64
N LEU A 201 -4.97 -9.68 -9.64
CA LEU A 201 -4.70 -11.11 -9.77
C LEU A 201 -4.02 -11.67 -8.51
N LEU A 202 -2.92 -11.05 -8.07
CA LEU A 202 -2.19 -11.51 -6.88
C LEU A 202 -3.06 -11.45 -5.62
N THR A 203 -3.81 -10.35 -5.46
CA THR A 203 -4.70 -10.16 -4.31
C THR A 203 -5.83 -11.20 -4.28
N GLU A 204 -6.47 -11.46 -5.42
CA GLU A 204 -7.58 -12.43 -5.51
C GLU A 204 -7.09 -13.87 -5.31
N ILE A 205 -5.89 -14.24 -5.81
CA ILE A 205 -5.31 -15.55 -5.53
C ILE A 205 -5.04 -15.71 -4.02
N LYS A 206 -4.41 -14.72 -3.36
CA LYS A 206 -4.21 -14.76 -1.89
C LYS A 206 -5.51 -14.94 -1.13
N LYS A 207 -6.57 -14.24 -1.53
CA LYS A 207 -7.90 -14.38 -0.93
C LYS A 207 -8.46 -15.79 -1.11
N GLN A 208 -8.34 -16.38 -2.29
CA GLN A 208 -8.79 -17.76 -2.53
C GLN A 208 -7.97 -18.77 -1.72
N ILE A 209 -6.65 -18.57 -1.58
CA ILE A 209 -5.81 -19.41 -0.73
C ILE A 209 -6.24 -19.29 0.74
N ALA A 210 -6.55 -18.08 1.22
CA ALA A 210 -7.08 -17.89 2.57
C ALA A 210 -8.42 -18.63 2.77
N GLU A 211 -9.35 -18.46 1.81
CA GLU A 211 -10.70 -19.03 1.92
C GLU A 211 -10.75 -20.55 1.77
N GLN A 212 -9.95 -21.10 0.86
CA GLN A 212 -9.98 -22.53 0.53
C GLN A 212 -8.96 -23.34 1.32
N ASN A 213 -7.89 -22.71 1.83
CA ASN A 213 -6.78 -23.34 2.53
C ASN A 213 -6.26 -24.60 1.78
N PRO A 214 -5.73 -24.43 0.55
CA PRO A 214 -5.33 -25.54 -0.32
C PRO A 214 -4.31 -26.46 0.35
N ALA A 215 -4.48 -27.78 0.17
CA ALA A 215 -3.64 -28.77 0.81
C ALA A 215 -2.48 -29.23 -0.09
N THR A 216 -2.66 -29.17 -1.41
CA THR A 216 -1.66 -29.62 -2.38
C THR A 216 -1.33 -28.54 -3.41
N ARG A 217 -0.24 -28.78 -4.14
CA ARG A 217 0.17 -27.94 -5.26
C ARG A 217 -0.88 -27.90 -6.37
N GLU A 218 -1.56 -29.02 -6.61
CA GLU A 218 -2.64 -29.11 -7.59
C GLU A 218 -3.83 -28.22 -7.20
N ASP A 219 -4.15 -28.11 -5.91
CA ASP A 219 -5.16 -27.17 -5.42
C ASP A 219 -4.74 -25.71 -5.68
N VAL A 220 -3.46 -25.39 -5.48
CA VAL A 220 -2.90 -24.05 -5.79
C VAL A 220 -2.97 -23.77 -7.28
N GLU A 221 -2.56 -24.71 -8.12
CA GLU A 221 -2.65 -24.62 -9.57
C GLU A 221 -4.09 -24.35 -10.02
N GLN A 222 -5.07 -25.08 -9.47
CA GLN A 222 -6.47 -24.84 -9.76
C GLN A 222 -6.91 -23.41 -9.38
N ILE A 223 -6.53 -22.92 -8.20
CA ILE A 223 -6.86 -21.56 -7.77
C ILE A 223 -6.27 -20.51 -8.74
N VAL A 224 -5.02 -20.68 -9.15
CA VAL A 224 -4.34 -19.77 -10.09
C VAL A 224 -5.07 -19.77 -11.44
N GLU A 225 -5.35 -20.94 -12.01
CA GLU A 225 -6.10 -21.08 -13.26
C GLU A 225 -7.49 -20.45 -13.20
N GLU A 226 -8.20 -20.66 -12.10
CA GLU A 226 -9.52 -20.06 -11.88
C GLU A 226 -9.45 -18.53 -11.85
N GLN A 227 -8.44 -17.94 -11.18
CA GLN A 227 -8.28 -16.49 -11.14
C GLN A 227 -7.83 -15.91 -12.48
N LEU A 228 -6.92 -16.58 -13.20
CA LEU A 228 -6.53 -16.17 -14.55
C LEU A 228 -7.74 -16.17 -15.50
N ALA A 229 -8.54 -17.24 -15.49
CA ALA A 229 -9.75 -17.33 -16.29
C ALA A 229 -10.79 -16.27 -15.89
N LYS A 230 -11.00 -16.06 -14.59
CA LYS A 230 -11.96 -15.08 -14.04
C LYS A 230 -11.60 -13.64 -14.42
N LEU A 231 -10.32 -13.29 -14.42
CA LEU A 231 -9.84 -11.97 -14.79
C LEU A 231 -9.58 -11.83 -16.30
N ASN A 232 -9.86 -12.88 -17.08
CA ASN A 232 -9.58 -12.94 -18.51
C ASN A 232 -8.12 -12.50 -18.79
N ILE A 233 -7.19 -13.15 -18.08
CA ILE A 233 -5.74 -12.96 -18.20
C ILE A 233 -5.20 -14.19 -18.91
N GLU A 234 -4.49 -13.95 -20.02
CA GLU A 234 -3.70 -14.97 -20.70
C GLU A 234 -2.24 -14.73 -20.34
N LEU A 235 -1.55 -15.77 -19.88
CA LEU A 235 -0.12 -15.75 -19.58
C LEU A 235 0.59 -16.81 -20.41
N SER A 236 1.88 -16.58 -20.64
CA SER A 236 2.78 -17.64 -21.08
C SER A 236 2.78 -18.81 -20.08
N GLU A 237 3.08 -20.03 -20.56
CA GLU A 237 3.22 -21.19 -19.67
C GLU A 237 4.30 -20.98 -18.62
N GLU A 238 5.36 -20.24 -18.97
CA GLU A 238 6.49 -19.93 -18.09
C GLU A 238 6.04 -19.00 -16.95
N ASP A 239 5.30 -17.93 -17.25
CA ASP A 239 4.82 -16.97 -16.24
C ASP A 239 3.72 -17.54 -15.35
N ARG A 240 2.84 -18.35 -15.94
CA ARG A 240 1.86 -19.13 -15.20
C ARG A 240 2.55 -20.05 -14.19
N GLN A 241 3.62 -20.73 -14.60
CA GLN A 241 4.35 -21.62 -13.70
C GLN A 241 5.04 -20.85 -12.58
N LEU A 242 5.57 -19.66 -12.85
CA LEU A 242 6.14 -18.77 -11.83
C LEU A 242 5.10 -18.36 -10.78
N LEU A 243 3.86 -18.04 -11.20
CA LEU A 243 2.77 -17.74 -10.28
C LEU A 243 2.41 -18.94 -9.41
N ILE A 244 2.27 -20.12 -10.00
CA ILE A 244 1.98 -21.35 -9.25
C ILE A 244 3.10 -21.64 -8.23
N ASP A 245 4.36 -21.49 -8.63
CA ASP A 245 5.51 -21.69 -7.74
C ASP A 245 5.53 -20.70 -6.59
N LEU A 246 5.24 -19.42 -6.87
CA LEU A 246 5.15 -18.38 -5.85
C LEU A 246 4.10 -18.74 -4.79
N PHE A 247 2.88 -19.07 -5.23
CA PHE A 247 1.78 -19.37 -4.31
C PHE A 247 1.94 -20.72 -3.60
N GLU A 248 2.61 -21.68 -4.23
CA GLU A 248 3.00 -22.92 -3.58
C GLU A 248 4.00 -22.67 -2.44
N LYS A 249 5.00 -21.80 -2.64
CA LYS A 249 5.92 -21.38 -1.56
C LYS A 249 5.17 -20.70 -0.42
N MET A 250 4.23 -19.80 -0.73
CA MET A 250 3.40 -19.14 0.29
C MET A 250 2.61 -20.16 1.12
N ARG A 251 2.06 -21.21 0.47
CA ARG A 251 1.36 -22.32 1.12
C ARG A 251 2.30 -23.13 2.01
N GLU A 252 3.48 -23.53 1.52
CA GLU A 252 4.48 -24.30 2.28
C GLU A 252 4.95 -23.55 3.54
N LEU A 253 5.09 -22.22 3.44
CA LEU A 253 5.44 -21.36 4.57
C LEU A 253 4.28 -21.11 5.56
N ASN A 254 3.09 -21.65 5.28
CA ASN A 254 1.87 -21.44 6.07
C ASN A 254 1.60 -19.94 6.34
N ILE A 255 1.78 -19.10 5.32
CA ILE A 255 1.47 -17.67 5.44
C ILE A 255 -0.03 -17.52 5.69
N ASN A 256 -0.37 -17.02 6.88
CA ASN A 256 -1.77 -16.90 7.30
C ASN A 256 -2.40 -15.65 6.67
N PHE A 257 -3.05 -15.84 5.53
CA PHE A 257 -3.80 -14.79 4.85
C PHE A 257 -5.16 -14.49 5.49
N ASP A 258 -5.68 -15.36 6.37
CA ASP A 258 -6.93 -15.10 7.10
C ASP A 258 -6.81 -13.88 8.01
N ASN A 259 -5.65 -13.70 8.64
CA ASN A 259 -5.39 -12.55 9.53
C ASN A 259 -5.38 -11.22 8.77
N VAL A 260 -5.04 -11.24 7.49
CA VAL A 260 -4.96 -10.05 6.63
C VAL A 260 -6.12 -9.93 5.65
N LYS A 261 -7.19 -10.73 5.82
CA LYS A 261 -8.36 -10.71 4.92
C LYS A 261 -8.94 -9.31 4.73
N ASN A 262 -9.09 -8.55 5.82
CA ASN A 262 -9.61 -7.18 5.76
C ASN A 262 -8.68 -6.25 4.97
N GLN A 263 -7.36 -6.42 5.07
CA GLN A 263 -6.38 -5.62 4.32
C GLN A 263 -6.37 -6.03 2.84
N LEU A 264 -6.48 -7.31 2.53
CA LEU A 264 -6.66 -7.79 1.14
C LEU A 264 -7.98 -7.27 0.53
N GLU A 265 -9.05 -7.17 1.31
CA GLU A 265 -10.31 -6.57 0.88
C GLU A 265 -10.18 -5.07 0.60
N GLN A 266 -9.44 -4.34 1.44
CA GLN A 266 -9.12 -2.92 1.21
C GLN A 266 -8.32 -2.74 -0.08
N ILE A 267 -7.22 -3.49 -0.25
CA ILE A 267 -6.41 -3.44 -1.47
C ILE A 267 -7.25 -3.77 -2.71
N SER A 268 -8.06 -4.83 -2.67
CA SER A 268 -8.96 -5.20 -3.77
C SER A 268 -9.97 -4.09 -4.08
N THR A 269 -10.47 -3.38 -3.07
CA THR A 269 -11.42 -2.28 -3.24
C THR A 269 -10.74 -1.05 -3.84
N ASP A 270 -9.55 -0.70 -3.36
CA ASP A 270 -8.77 0.44 -3.85
C ASP A 270 -8.35 0.24 -5.31
N ILE A 271 -7.92 -0.97 -5.67
CA ILE A 271 -7.62 -1.35 -7.06
C ILE A 271 -8.87 -1.19 -7.94
N LYS A 272 -10.03 -1.70 -7.50
CA LYS A 272 -11.28 -1.57 -8.25
C LYS A 272 -11.68 -0.11 -8.46
N ASN A 273 -11.56 0.72 -7.43
CA ASN A 273 -11.86 2.14 -7.54
C ASN A 273 -10.93 2.84 -8.56
N LYS A 274 -9.63 2.51 -8.58
CA LYS A 274 -8.68 3.03 -9.57
C LYS A 274 -9.05 2.60 -10.99
N ILE A 275 -9.40 1.32 -11.20
CA ILE A 275 -9.85 0.81 -12.50
C ILE A 275 -11.12 1.56 -12.95
N ASP A 276 -12.06 1.81 -12.05
CA ASP A 276 -13.31 2.52 -12.36
C ASP A 276 -13.09 3.97 -12.78
N GLU A 277 -12.19 4.66 -12.08
CA GLU A 277 -11.82 6.04 -12.40
C GLU A 277 -11.15 6.16 -13.77
N VAL A 278 -10.36 5.15 -14.17
CA VAL A 278 -9.65 5.11 -15.45
C VAL A 278 -10.56 4.66 -16.61
N VAL A 279 -11.45 3.68 -16.38
CA VAL A 279 -12.22 3.02 -17.45
C VAL A 279 -13.56 3.71 -17.73
N GLY A 280 -14.19 4.38 -16.75
CA GLY A 280 -15.38 5.21 -16.97
C GLY A 280 -16.55 4.57 -17.75
N ASN A 281 -16.65 3.23 -17.85
CA ASN A 281 -17.60 2.55 -18.73
C ASN A 281 -18.31 1.37 -18.05
N GLU A 282 -19.65 1.43 -18.10
CA GLU A 282 -20.61 0.44 -17.60
C GLU A 282 -20.41 -0.99 -18.16
N GLY A 283 -19.68 -1.15 -19.27
CA GLY A 283 -19.47 -2.43 -19.96
C GLY A 283 -18.56 -3.44 -19.24
N PHE A 284 -17.55 -2.97 -18.51
CA PHE A 284 -16.70 -3.86 -17.69
C PHE A 284 -17.50 -4.42 -16.51
N TRP A 285 -18.25 -3.57 -15.81
CA TRP A 285 -19.09 -3.95 -14.67
C TRP A 285 -20.25 -4.87 -15.02
N GLN A 286 -20.81 -4.76 -16.21
CA GLN A 286 -21.87 -5.67 -16.64
C GLN A 286 -21.34 -7.10 -16.81
N GLY A 287 -20.12 -7.26 -17.34
CA GLY A 287 -19.41 -8.54 -17.39
C GLY A 287 -19.10 -9.11 -16.00
N VAL A 288 -18.67 -8.25 -15.07
CA VAL A 288 -18.37 -8.64 -13.68
C VAL A 288 -19.64 -8.99 -12.89
N GLN A 289 -20.73 -8.22 -13.00
CA GLN A 289 -21.99 -8.49 -12.31
C GLN A 289 -22.69 -9.76 -12.82
N ASP A 290 -22.70 -9.98 -14.13
CA ASP A 290 -23.25 -11.20 -14.73
C ASP A 290 -22.41 -12.43 -14.32
N PHE A 291 -21.09 -12.28 -14.21
CA PHE A 291 -20.20 -13.29 -13.66
C PHE A 291 -20.52 -13.65 -12.20
N PHE A 292 -20.66 -12.67 -11.30
CA PHE A 292 -20.97 -12.95 -9.88
C PHE A 292 -22.37 -13.53 -9.68
N ARG A 293 -23.36 -13.14 -10.49
CA ARG A 293 -24.69 -13.79 -10.48
C ARG A 293 -24.57 -15.26 -10.88
N ASN A 294 -23.82 -15.56 -11.94
CA ASN A 294 -23.59 -16.93 -12.40
C ASN A 294 -22.75 -17.75 -11.40
N LEU A 295 -21.84 -17.13 -10.66
CA LEU A 295 -21.03 -17.74 -9.60
C LEU A 295 -21.88 -18.19 -8.41
N PHE A 296 -22.74 -17.31 -7.89
CA PHE A 296 -23.65 -17.67 -6.79
C PHE A 296 -24.65 -18.76 -7.21
N GLN A 297 -25.07 -18.78 -8.47
CA GLN A 297 -25.97 -19.79 -9.01
C GLN A 297 -25.27 -21.15 -9.14
N SER A 298 -24.05 -21.16 -9.67
CA SER A 298 -23.24 -22.39 -9.85
C SER A 298 -22.84 -23.02 -8.52
N ILE A 299 -22.50 -22.20 -7.51
CA ILE A 299 -22.20 -22.67 -6.15
C ILE A 299 -23.50 -23.15 -5.47
N ALA A 300 -24.62 -22.45 -5.60
CA ALA A 300 -25.90 -22.87 -5.02
C ALA A 300 -26.44 -24.18 -5.62
N ASP A 301 -26.12 -24.47 -6.88
CA ASP A 301 -26.50 -25.71 -7.56
C ASP A 301 -25.55 -26.87 -7.25
N LEU A 302 -24.33 -26.60 -6.76
CA LEU A 302 -23.38 -27.61 -6.26
C LEU A 302 -23.72 -28.12 -4.84
N PHE A 303 -24.54 -27.38 -4.09
CA PHE A 303 -25.01 -27.74 -2.74
C PHE A 303 -26.51 -28.11 -2.68
N LYS A 304 -27.15 -28.37 -3.82
CA LYS A 304 -28.46 -29.02 -3.96
C LYS A 304 -28.33 -30.44 -4.49
#